data_AF-A0A920PD50-F1
#
_entry.id   AF-A0A920PD50-F1
#
_cell.length_a   1.000
_cell.length_b   1.000
_cell.length_c   1.000
_cell.angle_alpha   90.00
_cell.angle_beta   90.00
_cell.angle_gamma   90.00
#
_symmetry.space_group_name_H-M   'P 1'
#
loop_
_entity.id
_entity.type
_entity.pdbx_description
1 polymer ?
#
loop_
_entity_poly.entity_id
_entity_poly.type
_entity_poly.pdbx_seq_one_letter_code
_entity_poly.pdbx_strand_id
1 'polypeptide(L)'
;MNSKIELPRVAKGKKPIYLDERSIDNLMAMIMTLTQEISVLRDRLDTIEKLLVNKKSITLEDIETFEPDDDLIKERKDRRQMLLKRVLLPIDKELEK
;
A
#
# COMPACT_ATOMS: atom_id res chain seq x y z
N MET A 1 -27.41 -31.09 -14.01
CA MET A 1 -26.57 -29.90 -14.28
C MET A 1 -26.83 -28.91 -13.16
N ASN A 2 -25.88 -28.72 -12.24
CA ASN A 2 -26.05 -27.82 -11.10
C ASN A 2 -25.27 -26.53 -11.42
N SER A 3 -25.95 -25.55 -12.00
CA SER A 3 -25.36 -24.23 -12.27
C SER A 3 -25.17 -23.51 -10.93
N LYS A 4 -23.91 -23.31 -10.53
CA LYS A 4 -23.57 -22.50 -9.36
C LYS A 4 -24.11 -21.09 -9.56
N ILE A 5 -25.04 -20.68 -8.70
CA ILE A 5 -25.54 -19.30 -8.65
C ILE A 5 -24.40 -18.44 -8.09
N GLU A 6 -23.80 -17.61 -8.94
CA GLU A 6 -22.84 -16.60 -8.51
C GLU A 6 -23.60 -15.35 -8.06
N LEU A 7 -23.55 -15.07 -6.76
CA LEU A 7 -24.14 -13.86 -6.21
C LEU A 7 -23.19 -12.67 -6.47
N PRO A 8 -23.70 -11.54 -6.99
CA PRO A 8 -22.90 -10.34 -7.15
C PRO A 8 -22.42 -9.84 -5.78
N ARG A 9 -21.11 -9.79 -5.57
CA ARG A 9 -20.46 -9.23 -4.36
C ARG A 9 -20.39 -7.72 -4.42
N VAL A 10 -21.54 -7.07 -4.60
CA VAL A 10 -21.64 -5.62 -4.61
C VAL A 10 -22.46 -5.20 -3.40
N ALA A 11 -21.87 -4.37 -2.54
CA ALA A 11 -22.58 -3.81 -1.39
C ALA A 11 -23.77 -2.97 -1.90
N LYS A 12 -24.98 -3.30 -1.45
CA LYS A 12 -26.20 -2.55 -1.76
C LYS A 12 -26.37 -1.43 -0.73
N GLY A 13 -26.47 -0.18 -1.18
CA GLY A 13 -26.78 0.97 -0.31
C GLY A 13 -26.00 2.24 -0.65
N LYS A 14 -26.50 3.40 -0.22
CA LYS A 14 -25.75 4.66 -0.26
C LYS A 14 -24.56 4.54 0.70
N LYS A 15 -23.34 4.84 0.24
CA LYS A 15 -22.15 4.84 1.11
C LYS A 15 -22.36 5.86 2.24
N PRO A 16 -22.22 5.48 3.52
CA PRO A 16 -22.38 6.39 4.65
C PRO A 16 -21.33 7.50 4.59
N ILE A 17 -21.72 8.71 4.99
CA ILE A 17 -20.83 9.85 5.19
C ILE A 17 -20.66 10.01 6.70
N TYR A 18 -19.41 10.08 7.18
CA TYR A 18 -19.08 10.08 8.60
C TYR A 18 -18.63 11.46 9.09
N LEU A 19 -17.79 12.16 8.34
CA LEU A 19 -17.17 13.45 8.70
C LEU A 19 -17.74 14.60 7.85
N ASP A 20 -19.06 14.70 7.78
CA ASP A 20 -19.85 15.71 7.06
C ASP A 20 -19.78 15.65 5.53
N GLU A 21 -18.58 15.64 4.94
CA GLU A 21 -18.35 15.57 3.51
C GLU A 21 -17.64 14.27 3.10
N ARG A 22 -18.04 13.72 1.95
CA ARG A 22 -17.42 12.51 1.39
C ARG A 22 -15.94 12.71 1.05
N SER A 23 -15.55 13.92 0.63
CA SER A 23 -14.16 14.30 0.37
C SER A 23 -13.28 14.10 1.61
N ILE A 24 -13.78 14.46 2.80
CA ILE A 24 -13.09 14.33 4.09
C ILE A 24 -12.97 12.86 4.48
N ASP A 25 -14.05 12.08 4.35
CA ASP A 25 -14.00 10.62 4.59
C ASP A 25 -13.00 9.92 3.66
N ASN A 26 -12.95 10.32 2.38
CA ASN A 26 -12.02 9.77 1.41
C ASN A 26 -10.57 10.12 1.80
N LEU A 27 -10.30 11.39 2.16
CA LEU A 27 -8.98 11.81 2.65
C LEU A 27 -8.56 11.02 3.89
N MET A 28 -9.45 10.86 4.87
CA MET A 28 -9.21 10.05 6.07
C MET A 28 -8.87 8.60 5.69
N ALA A 29 -9.61 7.99 4.77
CA ALA A 29 -9.34 6.64 4.29
C ALA A 29 -7.96 6.53 3.60
N MET A 30 -7.54 7.54 2.82
CA MET A 30 -6.21 7.57 2.23
C MET A 30 -5.11 7.65 3.30
N ILE A 31 -5.28 8.52 4.31
CA ILE A 31 -4.32 8.70 5.40
C ILE A 31 -4.19 7.41 6.22
N MET A 32 -5.31 6.76 6.55
CA MET A 32 -5.31 5.48 7.26
C MET A 32 -4.59 4.39 6.46
N THR A 33 -4.84 4.33 5.15
CA THR A 33 -4.17 3.40 4.25
C THR A 33 -2.65 3.66 4.21
N LEU A 34 -2.24 4.91 4.08
CA LEU A 34 -0.83 5.29 4.11
C LEU A 34 -0.17 4.95 5.46
N THR A 35 -0.86 5.20 6.56
CA THR A 35 -0.38 4.88 7.92
C THR A 35 -0.16 3.37 8.08
N GLN A 36 -1.08 2.55 7.56
CA GLN A 36 -0.94 1.10 7.55
C GLN A 36 0.29 0.66 6.74
N GLU A 37 0.50 1.20 5.55
CA GLU A 37 1.66 0.88 4.71
C GLU A 37 2.98 1.28 5.40
N ILE A 38 3.01 2.43 6.09
CA ILE A 38 4.17 2.88 6.88
C ILE A 38 4.44 1.92 8.05
N SER A 39 3.39 1.48 8.76
CA SER A 39 3.55 0.51 9.86
C SER A 39 4.20 -0.78 9.37
N VAL A 40 3.69 -1.34 8.26
CA VAL A 40 4.23 -2.57 7.66
C VAL A 40 5.68 -2.36 7.20
N LEU A 41 6.00 -1.21 6.60
CA LEU A 41 7.37 -0.89 6.19
C LEU A 41 8.32 -0.82 7.40
N ARG A 42 7.86 -0.21 8.50
CA ARG A 42 8.65 -0.07 9.73
C ARG A 42 8.95 -1.41 10.38
N ASP A 43 7.96 -2.29 10.46
CA ASP A 43 8.15 -3.65 10.99
C ASP A 43 9.12 -4.48 10.13
N ARG A 44 9.04 -4.32 8.80
CA ARG A 44 9.98 -4.97 7.87
C ARG A 44 11.39 -4.42 8.01
N LEU A 45 11.55 -3.11 8.18
CA LEU A 45 12.87 -2.49 8.38
C LEU A 45 13.50 -2.96 9.68
N ASP A 46 12.77 -2.94 10.80
CA ASP A 46 13.23 -3.47 12.09
C ASP A 46 13.67 -4.95 11.98
N THR A 47 12.90 -5.75 11.24
CA THR A 47 13.28 -7.15 10.98
C THR A 47 14.58 -7.26 10.19
N ILE A 48 14.77 -6.44 9.15
CA ILE A 48 16.00 -6.41 8.35
C ILE A 48 17.18 -6.01 9.24
N GLU A 49 17.07 -4.94 10.01
CA GLU A 49 18.13 -4.46 10.91
C GLU A 49 18.57 -5.56 11.90
N LYS A 50 17.60 -6.24 12.54
CA LYS A 50 17.88 -7.38 13.44
C LYS A 50 18.61 -8.53 12.73
N LEU A 51 18.20 -8.87 11.50
CA LEU A 51 18.85 -9.91 10.72
C LEU A 51 20.28 -9.52 10.31
N LEU A 52 20.52 -8.25 9.98
CA LEU A 52 21.85 -7.75 9.61
C LEU A 52 22.82 -7.78 10.80
N VAL A 53 22.36 -7.34 11.98
CA VAL A 53 23.15 -7.43 13.23
C VAL A 53 23.54 -8.88 13.51
N ASN A 54 22.60 -9.81 13.39
CA ASN A 54 22.85 -11.24 13.64
C ASN A 54 23.87 -11.84 12.65
N LYS A 55 23.84 -11.41 11.39
CA LYS A 55 24.71 -11.94 10.33
C LYS A 55 26.06 -11.22 10.19
N LYS A 56 26.23 -10.05 10.82
CA LYS A 56 27.45 -9.22 10.75
C LYS A 56 27.94 -8.94 9.31
N SER A 57 27.02 -8.80 8.35
CA SER A 57 27.37 -8.83 6.91
C SER A 57 27.36 -7.48 6.19
N ILE A 58 26.62 -6.47 6.67
CA ILE A 58 26.43 -5.20 5.95
C ILE A 58 26.92 -4.05 6.84
N THR A 59 27.74 -3.18 6.26
CA THR A 59 28.20 -1.92 6.85
C THR A 59 27.31 -0.75 6.40
N LEU A 60 27.40 0.39 7.08
CA LEU A 60 26.68 1.61 6.64
C LEU A 60 27.16 2.09 5.27
N GLU A 61 28.45 1.92 4.97
CA GLU A 61 29.05 2.32 3.69
C GLU A 61 28.47 1.51 2.51
N ASP A 62 28.18 0.22 2.72
CA ASP A 62 27.50 -0.61 1.72
C ASP A 62 26.10 -0.10 1.36
N ILE A 63 25.42 0.58 2.28
CA ILE A 63 24.08 1.16 2.05
C ILE A 63 24.20 2.49 1.30
N GLU A 64 25.10 3.36 1.73
CA GLU A 64 25.30 4.69 1.13
C GLU A 64 25.85 4.62 -0.30
N THR A 65 26.66 3.61 -0.60
CA THR A 65 27.26 3.39 -1.93
C THR A 65 26.42 2.47 -2.82
N PHE A 66 25.26 2.00 -2.34
CA PHE A 66 24.41 1.09 -3.08
C PHE A 66 23.78 1.77 -4.31
N GLU A 67 24.24 1.37 -5.49
CA GLU A 67 23.61 1.76 -6.76
C GLU A 67 22.64 0.68 -7.23
N PRO A 68 21.34 1.00 -7.35
CA PRO A 68 20.37 0.06 -7.90
C PRO A 68 20.58 -0.09 -9.41
N ASP A 69 20.54 -1.31 -9.90
CA ASP A 69 20.49 -1.59 -11.34
C ASP A 69 19.14 -1.21 -11.96
N ASP A 70 19.08 -1.23 -13.30
CA ASP A 70 17.87 -0.86 -14.05
C ASP A 70 16.66 -1.73 -13.71
N ASP A 71 16.90 -3.01 -13.43
CA ASP A 71 15.86 -3.97 -13.06
C ASP A 71 15.27 -3.64 -11.68
N LEU A 72 16.11 -3.34 -10.70
CA LEU A 72 15.68 -2.91 -9.37
C LEU A 72 14.99 -1.55 -9.40
N ILE A 73 15.44 -0.62 -10.24
CA ILE A 73 14.77 0.67 -10.46
C ILE A 73 13.35 0.44 -10.99
N LYS A 74 13.20 -0.46 -11.98
CA LYS A 74 11.91 -0.82 -12.56
C LYS A 74 11.01 -1.47 -11.51
N GLU A 75 11.52 -2.42 -10.74
CA GLU A 75 10.76 -3.07 -9.66
C GLU A 75 10.29 -2.05 -8.61
N ARG A 76 11.16 -1.11 -8.21
CA ARG A 76 10.81 -0.01 -7.30
C ARG A 76 9.72 0.89 -7.90
N LYS A 77 9.78 1.17 -9.20
CA LYS A 77 8.76 1.97 -9.89
C LYS A 77 7.40 1.27 -9.87
N ASP A 78 7.36 -0.03 -10.17
CA ASP A 78 6.11 -0.80 -10.17
C ASP A 78 5.52 -0.90 -8.77
N ARG A 79 6.36 -1.12 -7.76
CA ARG A 79 5.94 -1.12 -6.35
C ARG A 79 5.36 0.23 -5.92
N ARG A 80 5.97 1.35 -6.33
CA ARG A 80 5.42 2.70 -6.06
C ARG A 80 4.05 2.90 -6.73
N GLN A 81 3.88 2.46 -7.98
CA GLN A 81 2.59 2.55 -8.66
C GLN A 81 1.50 1.76 -7.90
N MET A 82 1.83 0.55 -7.42
CA MET A 82 0.91 -0.25 -6.62
C MET A 82 0.56 0.42 -5.28
N LEU A 83 1.52 1.06 -4.61
CA LEU A 83 1.27 1.84 -3.39
C LEU A 83 0.30 3.00 -3.67
N LEU A 84 0.58 3.79 -4.71
CA LEU A 84 -0.28 4.91 -5.10
C LEU A 84 -1.70 4.43 -5.41
N LYS A 85 -1.84 3.33 -6.14
CA LYS A 85 -3.16 2.73 -6.42
C LYS A 85 -3.93 2.34 -5.16
N ARG A 86 -3.25 1.83 -4.12
CA ARG A 86 -3.90 1.51 -2.84
C ARG A 86 -4.32 2.76 -2.09
N VAL A 87 -3.43 3.76 -2.00
CA VAL A 87 -3.70 5.02 -1.30
C VAL A 87 -4.82 5.82 -1.98
N LEU A 88 -4.82 5.90 -3.31
CA LEU A 88 -5.77 6.69 -4.10
C LEU A 88 -7.08 5.96 -4.40
N LEU A 89 -7.22 4.70 -3.97
CA LEU A 89 -8.43 3.89 -4.18
C LEU A 89 -9.75 4.61 -3.79
N PRO A 90 -9.83 5.41 -2.71
CA PRO A 90 -11.04 6.16 -2.40
C PRO A 90 -11.45 7.16 -3.49
N ILE A 91 -10.47 7.82 -4.11
CA ILE A 91 -10.67 8.79 -5.20
C ILE A 91 -11.06 8.07 -6.49
N ASP A 92 -10.36 6.99 -6.85
CA ASP A 92 -10.68 6.20 -8.04
C ASP A 92 -12.14 5.72 -8.00
N LYS A 93 -12.58 5.22 -6.84
CA LYS A 93 -13.98 4.78 -6.60
C LYS A 93 -15.00 5.92 -6.59
N GLU A 94 -14.57 7.16 -6.46
CA GLU A 94 -15.43 8.34 -6.54
C GLU A 94 -15.58 8.82 -7.99
N LEU A 95 -14.51 8.74 -8.78
CA LEU A 95 -14.50 9.09 -10.20
C LEU A 95 -15.18 8.05 -11.11
N GLU A 96 -15.20 6.77 -10.71
CA GLU A 96 -15.90 5.69 -11.43
C GLU A 96 -17.44 5.71 -11.30
N LYS A 97 -18.00 6.69 -10.57
CA LYS A 97 -19.45 6.89 -10.44
C LYS A 97 -20.03 7.69 -11.60
#